data_AF-A0A7R8ZN78-F1
#
_entry.id   AF-A0A7R8ZN78-F1
#
_cell.length_a   1.000
_cell.length_b   1.000
_cell.length_c   1.000
_cell.angle_alpha   90.00
_cell.angle_beta   90.00
_cell.angle_gamma   90.00
#
_symmetry.space_group_name_H-M   'P 1'
#
loop_
_entity.id
_entity.type
_entity.pdbx_description
1 polymer ?
#
loop_
_entity_poly.entity_id
_entity_poly.type
_entity_poly.pdbx_seq_one_letter_code
_entity_poly.pdbx_strand_id
1 'polypeptide(L)'
;MSQQLSLLCVQILADVFDEDIASVAHHLLHSGVSPLPLICRGMPREQVKQALVVLIRHGLVTFTSNPSRGTPEYGFDAHKTLTFLRFSRFLTIIQHIFGTEGQLLVQEIMLLGECSASQLLFRVAKKARTNQAPSAPSIFVLRDVLERLMLGEFIRRTPSVPGELEEDAAVPTFMVPDETEQFIIPTNMVLKELQSRLEEGADQCGVQPDAGILLQLNQDRFHQESRDKMLMEVVSRRMGRDCALAYSLCLNLAREKGDPWAPISAPLSIVEIRNAIHKSDLSDALKNVDVTLRRIEEDQFQFLRRYGDAGGGQYVVSLKACFEFLAQSYVQSVIRERFGSKTARIFRLVLQKKYVDPETIQKSAMMPAKEGKLLAYTLFEAGFLQLREVRRTTSGSAAAPGAKSFYLFYVDFPLVCRFLLESAYKAARNLRIRRHDLASDSKRLLDKERKVSSVIRALKQQGGTEEQIQEVEELVTEPEKEVLKKLHRSSDLYHQGEQEVDEGLFHSFFKSLVQKDVVVELKNDLCICGTLHSVDQYLNIKLTDISVTDPEKYPHMMSVKNCFIRGSVVRYIQLPADEVDTQLLQDAARKEAQHVKAGGN
;
A
#
# COMPACT_ATOMS: atom_id res chain seq x y z
N MET A 1 -12.85 -17.76 -1.05
CA MET A 1 -12.31 -16.38 -1.11
C MET A 1 -13.35 -15.41 -0.59
N SER A 2 -12.95 -14.27 -0.02
CA SER A 2 -13.90 -13.22 0.36
C SER A 2 -14.56 -12.64 -0.90
N GLN A 3 -15.89 -12.48 -0.88
CA GLN A 3 -16.64 -11.90 -2.02
C GLN A 3 -16.20 -10.46 -2.31
N GLN A 4 -15.75 -9.71 -1.30
CA GLN A 4 -15.29 -8.33 -1.52
C GLN A 4 -13.95 -8.30 -2.27
N LEU A 5 -13.07 -9.27 -2.00
CA LEU A 5 -11.80 -9.39 -2.69
C LEU A 5 -12.00 -9.71 -4.18
N SER A 6 -12.88 -10.67 -4.50
CA SER A 6 -13.15 -11.01 -5.91
C SER A 6 -13.72 -9.82 -6.68
N LEU A 7 -14.66 -9.08 -6.08
CA LEU A 7 -15.27 -7.91 -6.70
C LEU A 7 -14.27 -6.76 -6.89
N LEU A 8 -13.34 -6.56 -5.93
CA LEU A 8 -12.26 -5.60 -6.07
C LEU A 8 -11.29 -5.99 -7.20
N CYS A 9 -10.88 -7.27 -7.28
CA CYS A 9 -10.00 -7.77 -8.35
C CYS A 9 -10.60 -7.54 -9.74
N VAL A 10 -11.90 -7.79 -9.91
CA VAL A 10 -12.60 -7.60 -11.19
C VAL A 10 -12.58 -6.12 -11.60
N GLN A 11 -12.79 -5.21 -10.67
CA GLN A 11 -12.71 -3.77 -10.96
C GLN A 11 -11.28 -3.29 -11.22
N ILE A 12 -10.30 -3.87 -10.53
CA ILE A 12 -8.89 -3.59 -10.83
C ILE A 12 -8.58 -3.95 -12.28
N LEU A 13 -9.03 -5.12 -12.74
CA LEU A 13 -8.76 -5.59 -14.08
C LEU A 13 -9.55 -4.84 -15.15
N ALA A 14 -10.80 -4.45 -14.87
CA ALA A 14 -11.62 -3.68 -15.81
C ALA A 14 -10.99 -2.31 -16.11
N ASP A 15 -10.42 -1.66 -15.10
CA ASP A 15 -9.76 -0.37 -15.24
C ASP A 15 -8.38 -0.44 -15.94
N VAL A 16 -7.63 -1.53 -15.75
CA VAL A 16 -6.24 -1.65 -16.24
C VAL A 16 -6.19 -2.25 -17.63
N PHE A 17 -7.03 -3.23 -17.90
CA PHE A 17 -7.07 -3.94 -19.17
C PHE A 17 -8.34 -3.57 -19.92
N ASP A 18 -9.39 -4.37 -19.80
CA ASP A 18 -10.68 -4.23 -20.46
C ASP A 18 -11.75 -5.05 -19.71
N GLU A 19 -13.03 -4.77 -19.99
CA GLU A 19 -14.17 -5.50 -19.41
C GLU A 19 -14.15 -6.99 -19.79
N ASP A 20 -13.70 -7.34 -20.99
CA ASP A 20 -13.62 -8.72 -21.47
C ASP A 20 -12.67 -9.55 -20.60
N ILE A 21 -11.49 -9.02 -20.29
CA ILE A 21 -10.49 -9.67 -19.43
C ILE A 21 -11.00 -9.78 -17.98
N ALA A 22 -11.69 -8.73 -17.50
CA ALA A 22 -12.31 -8.74 -16.18
C ALA A 22 -13.40 -9.82 -16.06
N SER A 23 -14.16 -10.08 -17.13
CA SER A 23 -15.19 -11.13 -17.14
C SER A 23 -14.60 -12.55 -17.07
N VAL A 24 -13.49 -12.81 -17.78
CA VAL A 24 -12.74 -14.08 -17.68
C VAL A 24 -12.21 -14.27 -16.27
N ALA A 25 -11.63 -13.21 -15.68
CA ALA A 25 -11.14 -13.26 -14.31
C ALA A 25 -12.27 -13.45 -13.29
N HIS A 26 -13.43 -12.83 -13.49
CA HIS A 26 -14.61 -13.05 -12.66
C HIS A 26 -15.04 -14.52 -12.71
N HIS A 27 -15.06 -15.14 -13.89
CA HIS A 27 -15.39 -16.56 -14.03
C HIS A 27 -14.37 -17.42 -13.26
N LEU A 28 -13.08 -17.21 -13.46
CA LEU A 28 -11.99 -17.93 -12.77
C LEU A 28 -12.02 -17.76 -11.25
N LEU A 29 -12.34 -16.57 -10.74
CA LEU A 29 -12.43 -16.29 -9.31
C LEU A 29 -13.61 -17.02 -8.64
N HIS A 30 -14.69 -17.28 -9.37
CA HIS A 30 -15.86 -17.99 -8.85
C HIS A 30 -15.80 -19.51 -9.06
N SER A 31 -15.28 -19.95 -10.21
CA SER A 31 -15.13 -21.38 -10.53
C SER A 31 -13.90 -22.02 -9.89
N GLY A 32 -12.92 -21.22 -9.47
CA GLY A 32 -11.61 -21.70 -9.07
C GLY A 32 -10.82 -22.18 -10.29
N VAL A 33 -10.06 -23.27 -10.11
CA VAL A 33 -9.26 -23.86 -11.18
C VAL A 33 -10.18 -24.44 -12.26
N SER A 34 -10.03 -23.99 -13.51
CA SER A 34 -10.92 -24.43 -14.58
C SER A 34 -10.21 -24.65 -15.92
N PRO A 35 -10.68 -25.62 -16.73
CA PRO A 35 -10.12 -25.86 -18.06
C PRO A 35 -10.74 -24.90 -19.09
N LEU A 36 -10.02 -24.66 -20.19
CA LEU A 36 -10.44 -23.77 -21.28
C LEU A 36 -11.91 -23.94 -21.73
N PRO A 37 -12.46 -25.16 -21.91
CA PRO A 37 -13.84 -25.33 -22.38
C PRO A 37 -14.90 -24.82 -21.40
N LEU A 38 -14.60 -24.79 -20.10
CA LEU A 38 -15.52 -24.26 -19.09
C LEU A 38 -15.59 -22.74 -19.17
N ILE A 39 -14.43 -22.09 -19.34
CA ILE A 39 -14.26 -20.64 -19.45
C ILE A 39 -14.95 -20.11 -20.72
N CYS A 40 -14.86 -20.86 -21.83
CA CYS A 40 -15.51 -20.51 -23.09
C CYS A 40 -17.05 -20.56 -23.07
N ARG A 41 -17.70 -21.00 -21.98
CA ARG A 41 -19.17 -20.97 -21.90
C ARG A 41 -19.74 -19.54 -21.84
N GLY A 42 -18.95 -18.55 -21.43
CA GLY A 42 -19.38 -17.15 -21.34
C GLY A 42 -19.00 -16.27 -22.52
N MET A 43 -18.01 -16.64 -23.34
CA MET A 43 -17.40 -15.78 -24.36
C MET A 43 -16.77 -16.59 -25.50
N PRO A 44 -16.56 -15.99 -26.70
CA PRO A 44 -15.95 -16.69 -27.82
C PRO A 44 -14.51 -17.13 -27.51
N ARG A 45 -14.13 -18.30 -28.04
CA ARG A 45 -12.87 -18.98 -27.73
C ARG A 45 -11.62 -18.14 -28.05
N GLU A 46 -11.67 -17.29 -29.06
CA GLU A 46 -10.54 -16.45 -29.47
C GLU A 46 -10.27 -15.32 -28.47
N GLN A 47 -11.32 -14.60 -28.03
CA GLN A 47 -11.21 -13.56 -27.02
C GLN A 47 -10.76 -14.15 -25.68
N VAL A 48 -11.27 -15.32 -25.29
CA VAL A 48 -10.81 -16.01 -24.07
C VAL A 48 -9.33 -16.37 -24.15
N LYS A 49 -8.85 -16.86 -25.30
CA LYS A 49 -7.42 -17.15 -25.49
C LYS A 49 -6.57 -15.88 -25.39
N GLN A 50 -6.98 -14.79 -26.04
CA GLN A 50 -6.27 -13.50 -25.96
C GLN A 50 -6.23 -12.97 -24.52
N ALA A 51 -7.37 -13.01 -23.81
CA ALA A 51 -7.46 -12.60 -22.42
C ALA A 51 -6.57 -13.46 -21.50
N LEU A 52 -6.56 -14.79 -21.68
CA LEU A 52 -5.69 -15.68 -20.91
C LEU A 52 -4.20 -15.41 -21.19
N VAL A 53 -3.82 -15.13 -22.43
CA VAL A 53 -2.43 -14.76 -22.77
C VAL A 53 -2.01 -13.48 -22.03
N VAL A 54 -2.85 -12.45 -22.03
CA VAL A 54 -2.56 -11.21 -21.29
C VAL A 54 -2.43 -11.49 -19.79
N LEU A 55 -3.36 -12.23 -19.19
CA LEU A 55 -3.33 -12.54 -17.77
C LEU A 55 -2.12 -13.41 -17.36
N ILE A 56 -1.71 -14.35 -18.21
CA ILE A 56 -0.50 -15.16 -17.98
C ILE A 56 0.75 -14.28 -18.06
N ARG A 57 0.82 -13.38 -19.05
CA ARG A 57 1.95 -12.46 -19.24
C ARG A 57 2.15 -11.52 -18.04
N HIS A 58 1.07 -11.13 -17.37
CA HIS A 58 1.13 -10.35 -16.12
C HIS A 58 1.33 -11.21 -14.86
N GLY A 59 1.49 -12.53 -14.99
CA GLY A 59 1.70 -13.46 -13.90
C GLY A 59 0.49 -13.65 -12.98
N LEU A 60 -0.71 -13.25 -13.43
CA LEU A 60 -1.97 -13.30 -12.67
C LEU A 60 -2.64 -14.67 -12.73
N VAL A 61 -2.46 -15.38 -13.84
CA VAL A 61 -2.98 -16.73 -14.06
C VAL A 61 -1.82 -17.71 -14.06
N THR A 62 -1.91 -18.73 -13.22
CA THR A 62 -1.05 -19.92 -13.29
C THR A 62 -1.78 -21.00 -14.08
N PHE A 63 -1.03 -21.80 -14.83
CA PHE A 63 -1.58 -22.98 -15.49
C PHE A 63 -0.86 -24.21 -14.96
N THR A 64 -1.63 -25.25 -14.72
CA THR A 64 -1.12 -26.55 -14.27
C THR A 64 -1.70 -27.64 -15.16
N SER A 65 -0.95 -28.70 -15.39
CA SER A 65 -1.48 -29.87 -16.09
C SER A 65 -2.32 -30.68 -15.11
N ASN A 66 -3.58 -30.98 -15.46
CA ASN A 66 -4.39 -31.88 -14.64
C ASN A 66 -3.84 -33.31 -14.72
N PRO A 67 -3.50 -33.95 -13.58
CA PRO A 67 -2.94 -35.32 -13.55
C PRO A 67 -3.83 -36.39 -14.20
N SER A 68 -5.14 -36.15 -14.28
CA SER A 68 -6.13 -37.15 -14.72
C SER A 68 -6.51 -37.07 -16.20
N ARG A 69 -6.35 -35.90 -16.85
CA ARG A 69 -6.80 -35.65 -18.23
C ARG A 69 -5.74 -35.03 -19.13
N GLY A 70 -4.60 -34.60 -18.59
CA GLY A 70 -3.56 -33.89 -19.34
C GLY A 70 -4.01 -32.55 -19.91
N THR A 71 -5.20 -32.05 -19.52
CA THR A 71 -5.72 -30.75 -19.98
C THR A 71 -5.16 -29.61 -19.14
N PRO A 72 -4.82 -28.45 -19.76
CA PRO A 72 -4.44 -27.26 -19.02
C PRO A 72 -5.58 -26.75 -18.15
N GLU A 73 -5.27 -26.58 -16.88
CA GLU A 73 -6.14 -25.99 -15.88
C GLU A 73 -5.59 -24.64 -15.47
N TYR A 74 -6.43 -23.61 -15.58
CA TYR A 74 -6.05 -22.23 -15.27
C TYR A 74 -6.55 -21.87 -13.88
N GLY A 75 -5.64 -21.42 -13.01
CA GLY A 75 -5.92 -20.88 -11.69
C GLY A 75 -5.62 -19.38 -11.67
N PHE A 76 -6.48 -18.60 -11.02
CA PHE A 76 -6.29 -17.15 -10.88
C PHE A 76 -5.81 -16.79 -9.47
N ASP A 77 -4.72 -16.02 -9.39
CA ASP A 77 -4.17 -15.52 -8.13
C ASP A 77 -4.66 -14.11 -7.81
N ALA A 78 -5.65 -14.02 -6.92
CA ALA A 78 -6.25 -12.76 -6.49
C ALA A 78 -5.26 -11.84 -5.75
N HIS A 79 -4.27 -12.39 -5.04
CA HIS A 79 -3.34 -11.59 -4.24
C HIS A 79 -2.38 -10.80 -5.13
N LYS A 80 -1.96 -11.37 -6.26
CA LYS A 80 -1.14 -10.64 -7.26
C LYS A 80 -1.90 -9.53 -7.97
N THR A 81 -3.22 -9.64 -8.07
CA THR A 81 -4.05 -8.55 -8.63
C THR A 81 -4.09 -7.34 -7.70
N LEU A 82 -4.03 -7.53 -6.39
CA LEU A 82 -3.95 -6.42 -5.43
C LEU A 82 -2.65 -5.61 -5.60
N THR A 83 -1.59 -6.22 -6.14
CA THR A 83 -0.33 -5.54 -6.41
C THR A 83 -0.50 -4.34 -7.33
N PHE A 84 -1.48 -4.35 -8.23
CA PHE A 84 -1.78 -3.20 -9.10
C PHE A 84 -2.16 -1.93 -8.31
N LEU A 85 -2.78 -2.07 -7.13
CA LEU A 85 -3.04 -0.93 -6.24
C LEU A 85 -1.74 -0.33 -5.67
N ARG A 86 -0.69 -1.15 -5.54
CA ARG A 86 0.59 -0.81 -4.92
C ARG A 86 1.63 -0.30 -5.92
N PHE A 87 1.34 -0.31 -7.21
CA PHE A 87 2.29 0.07 -8.26
C PHE A 87 2.83 1.49 -8.08
N SER A 88 1.98 2.45 -7.73
CA SER A 88 2.39 3.83 -7.45
C SER A 88 3.50 3.87 -6.39
N ARG A 89 3.31 3.13 -5.29
CA ARG A 89 4.28 3.02 -4.19
C ARG A 89 5.58 2.34 -4.62
N PHE A 90 5.47 1.27 -5.41
CA PHE A 90 6.66 0.55 -5.90
C PHE A 90 7.52 1.47 -6.78
N LEU A 91 6.90 2.28 -7.63
CA LEU A 91 7.59 3.28 -8.44
C LEU A 91 8.29 4.33 -7.56
N THR A 92 7.65 4.83 -6.50
CA THR A 92 8.29 5.76 -5.55
C THR A 92 9.47 5.13 -4.82
N ILE A 93 9.35 3.85 -4.42
CA ILE A 93 10.45 3.12 -3.77
C ILE A 93 11.65 3.00 -4.69
N ILE A 94 11.43 2.65 -5.95
CA ILE A 94 12.50 2.49 -6.95
C ILE A 94 13.11 3.83 -7.31
N GLN A 95 12.30 4.86 -7.46
CA GLN A 95 12.78 6.22 -7.73
C GLN A 95 13.75 6.69 -6.65
N HIS A 96 13.48 6.37 -5.38
CA HIS A 96 14.36 6.72 -4.27
C HIS A 96 15.67 5.90 -4.25
N ILE A 97 15.65 4.63 -4.68
CA ILE A 97 16.83 3.74 -4.58
C ILE A 97 17.70 3.81 -5.85
N PHE A 98 17.07 3.83 -7.03
CA PHE A 98 17.72 3.69 -8.34
C PHE A 98 17.55 4.92 -9.24
N GLY A 99 16.85 5.96 -8.78
CA GLY A 99 16.62 7.19 -9.54
C GLY A 99 15.49 7.08 -10.58
N THR A 100 15.35 8.13 -11.38
CA THR A 100 14.31 8.25 -12.41
C THR A 100 14.44 7.19 -13.51
N GLU A 101 15.66 6.80 -13.86
CA GLU A 101 15.94 5.75 -14.86
C GLU A 101 15.41 4.39 -14.43
N GLY A 102 15.62 4.01 -13.16
CA GLY A 102 15.09 2.77 -12.59
C GLY A 102 13.56 2.76 -12.55
N GLN A 103 12.94 3.91 -12.23
CA GLN A 103 11.49 4.06 -12.24
C GLN A 103 10.91 3.81 -13.63
N LEU A 104 11.52 4.37 -14.69
CA LEU A 104 11.07 4.17 -16.06
C LEU A 104 11.18 2.71 -16.51
N LEU A 105 12.29 2.04 -16.19
CA LEU A 105 12.47 0.62 -16.50
C LEU A 105 11.37 -0.23 -15.85
N VAL A 106 11.12 -0.02 -14.55
CA VAL A 106 10.12 -0.81 -13.83
C VAL A 106 8.70 -0.46 -14.28
N GLN A 107 8.41 0.80 -14.57
CA GLN A 107 7.12 1.21 -15.11
C GLN A 107 6.81 0.49 -16.43
N GLU A 108 7.78 0.38 -17.34
CA GLU A 108 7.59 -0.37 -18.59
C GLU A 108 7.41 -1.87 -18.37
N ILE A 109 8.16 -2.48 -17.45
CA ILE A 109 7.96 -3.89 -17.09
C ILE A 109 6.55 -4.10 -16.52
N MET A 110 6.07 -3.20 -15.65
CA MET A 110 4.72 -3.29 -15.08
C MET A 110 3.62 -3.22 -16.15
N LEU A 111 3.79 -2.35 -17.15
CA LEU A 111 2.85 -2.21 -18.26
C LEU A 111 2.86 -3.43 -19.19
N LEU A 112 4.00 -4.10 -19.36
CA LEU A 112 4.15 -5.23 -20.28
C LEU A 112 3.99 -6.60 -19.63
N GLY A 113 4.14 -6.70 -18.31
CA GLY A 113 4.18 -7.95 -17.55
C GLY A 113 5.49 -8.71 -17.73
N GLU A 114 5.69 -9.25 -18.93
CA GLU A 114 6.90 -9.95 -19.37
C GLU A 114 7.53 -9.22 -20.54
N CYS A 115 8.85 -9.05 -20.51
CA CYS A 115 9.61 -8.49 -21.61
C CYS A 115 11.04 -9.02 -21.65
N SER A 116 11.62 -9.09 -22.84
CA SER A 116 13.07 -9.32 -22.96
C SER A 116 13.84 -8.07 -22.51
N ALA A 117 15.07 -8.26 -22.04
CA ALA A 117 15.92 -7.17 -21.59
C ALA A 117 16.15 -6.13 -22.71
N SER A 118 16.37 -6.60 -23.93
CA SER A 118 16.60 -5.73 -25.07
C SER A 118 15.36 -4.95 -25.51
N GLN A 119 14.18 -5.58 -25.49
CA GLN A 119 12.91 -4.89 -25.80
C GLN A 119 12.61 -3.78 -24.78
N LEU A 120 12.90 -4.05 -23.50
CA LEU A 120 12.73 -3.08 -22.42
C LEU A 120 13.64 -1.86 -22.62
N LEU A 121 14.94 -2.09 -22.81
CA LEU A 121 15.92 -1.03 -23.01
C LEU A 121 15.56 -0.16 -24.23
N PHE A 122 15.16 -0.79 -25.34
CA PHE A 122 14.76 -0.09 -26.54
C PHE A 122 13.52 0.80 -26.34
N ARG A 123 12.47 0.28 -25.69
CA ARG A 123 11.24 1.04 -25.44
C ARG A 123 11.46 2.21 -24.48
N VAL A 124 12.23 2.00 -23.42
CA VAL A 124 12.57 3.08 -22.47
C VAL A 124 13.41 4.15 -23.15
N ALA A 125 14.42 3.76 -23.94
CA ALA A 125 15.25 4.71 -24.67
C ALA A 125 14.44 5.50 -25.72
N LYS A 126 13.49 4.85 -26.41
CA LYS A 126 12.56 5.52 -27.33
C LYS A 126 11.67 6.52 -26.59
N LYS A 127 11.02 6.11 -25.49
CA LYS A 127 10.17 6.98 -24.67
C LYS A 127 10.93 8.17 -24.08
N ALA A 128 12.18 7.97 -23.66
CA ALA A 128 13.02 9.04 -23.14
C ALA A 128 13.41 10.07 -24.23
N ARG A 129 13.66 9.62 -25.47
CA ARG A 129 13.89 10.52 -26.62
C ARG A 129 12.64 11.32 -27.01
N THR A 130 11.46 10.69 -27.00
CA THR A 130 10.18 11.35 -27.35
C THR A 130 9.75 12.42 -26.33
N ASN A 131 10.21 12.33 -25.08
CA ASN A 131 9.89 13.28 -24.02
C ASN A 131 10.92 14.41 -23.83
N GLN A 132 11.93 14.53 -24.71
CA GLN A 132 12.96 15.62 -24.70
C GLN A 132 13.46 15.99 -23.29
N ALA A 133 13.84 15.01 -22.47
CA ALA A 133 14.67 15.32 -21.32
C ALA A 133 16.06 15.74 -21.85
N PRO A 134 16.63 16.87 -21.41
CA PRO A 134 17.95 17.36 -21.88
C PRO A 134 19.11 16.39 -21.58
N SER A 135 18.85 15.29 -20.87
CA SER A 135 19.73 14.13 -20.70
C SER A 135 18.97 12.84 -21.04
N ALA A 136 18.77 12.53 -22.33
CA ALA A 136 18.27 11.20 -22.70
C ALA A 136 19.30 10.15 -22.21
N PRO A 137 18.91 9.21 -21.31
CA PRO A 137 19.85 8.25 -20.75
C PRO A 137 20.35 7.33 -21.86
N SER A 138 21.67 7.14 -21.89
CA SER A 138 22.27 6.21 -22.85
C SER A 138 21.83 4.78 -22.51
N ILE A 139 21.69 3.93 -23.53
CA ILE A 139 21.31 2.52 -23.35
C ILE A 139 22.29 1.78 -22.41
N PHE A 140 23.55 2.23 -22.34
CA PHE A 140 24.55 1.70 -21.41
C PHE A 140 24.20 1.99 -19.95
N VAL A 141 23.83 3.22 -19.62
CA VAL A 141 23.41 3.58 -18.25
C VAL A 141 22.15 2.80 -17.86
N LEU A 142 21.18 2.67 -18.76
CA LEU A 142 19.97 1.86 -18.52
C LEU A 142 20.31 0.39 -18.27
N ARG A 143 21.32 -0.16 -18.95
CA ARG A 143 21.80 -1.54 -18.74
C ARG A 143 22.46 -1.69 -17.37
N ASP A 144 23.28 -0.73 -16.95
CA ASP A 144 23.93 -0.75 -15.64
C ASP A 144 22.89 -0.60 -14.50
N VAL A 145 21.84 0.20 -14.70
CA VAL A 145 20.70 0.29 -13.77
C VAL A 145 19.94 -1.03 -13.72
N LEU A 146 19.66 -1.65 -14.87
CA LEU A 146 19.02 -2.95 -14.94
C LEU A 146 19.83 -4.02 -14.22
N GLU A 147 21.16 -3.97 -14.32
CA GLU A 147 22.06 -4.90 -13.63
C GLU A 147 21.94 -4.76 -12.12
N ARG A 148 21.95 -3.52 -11.63
CA ARG A 148 21.74 -3.24 -10.20
C ARG A 148 20.34 -3.65 -9.72
N LEU A 149 19.31 -3.52 -10.56
CA LEU A 149 17.95 -3.96 -10.23
C LEU A 149 17.84 -5.49 -10.14
N MET A 150 18.53 -6.21 -11.02
CA MET A 150 18.61 -7.67 -11.00
C MET A 150 19.41 -8.16 -9.78
N LEU A 151 20.59 -7.56 -9.51
CA LEU A 151 21.39 -7.84 -8.31
C LEU A 151 20.64 -7.51 -7.01
N GLY A 152 19.76 -6.51 -7.04
CA GLY A 152 18.88 -6.16 -5.92
C GLY A 152 17.64 -7.04 -5.78
N GLU A 153 17.51 -8.09 -6.61
CA GLU A 153 16.41 -9.07 -6.67
C GLU A 153 15.03 -8.47 -6.98
N PHE A 154 14.97 -7.25 -7.52
CA PHE A 154 13.70 -6.59 -7.86
C PHE A 154 13.11 -7.10 -9.17
N ILE A 155 13.96 -7.61 -10.06
CA ILE A 155 13.58 -8.22 -11.33
C ILE A 155 14.14 -9.64 -11.33
N ARG A 156 13.33 -10.59 -11.79
CA ARG A 156 13.72 -12.00 -11.92
C ARG A 156 13.47 -12.48 -13.33
N ARG A 157 14.26 -13.46 -13.78
CA ARG A 157 13.93 -14.20 -14.99
C ARG A 157 12.71 -15.08 -14.75
N THR A 158 11.82 -15.10 -15.74
CA THR A 158 10.68 -16.01 -15.80
C THR A 158 11.23 -17.41 -16.08
N PRO A 159 10.65 -18.47 -15.49
CA PRO A 159 11.09 -19.81 -15.82
C PRO A 159 10.94 -20.08 -17.31
N SER A 160 11.96 -20.66 -17.92
CA SER A 160 12.02 -20.93 -19.35
C SER A 160 11.51 -22.34 -19.64
N VAL A 161 10.97 -22.51 -20.84
CA VAL A 161 10.68 -23.85 -21.37
C VAL A 161 12.03 -24.47 -21.75
N PRO A 162 12.38 -25.66 -21.28
CA PRO A 162 13.54 -26.38 -21.81
C PRO A 162 13.33 -26.56 -23.32
N GLY A 163 14.36 -26.24 -24.11
CA GLY A 163 14.34 -26.46 -25.55
C GLY A 163 14.02 -27.93 -25.83
N GLU A 164 13.03 -28.16 -26.68
CA GLU A 164 12.31 -29.42 -26.95
C GLU A 164 11.09 -29.63 -26.04
N LEU A 165 9.94 -29.12 -26.51
CA LEU A 165 8.63 -29.60 -26.07
C LEU A 165 8.58 -31.10 -26.42
N GLU A 166 8.45 -31.99 -25.44
CA GLU A 166 8.01 -33.37 -25.73
C GLU A 166 6.70 -33.26 -26.53
N GLU A 167 6.68 -33.79 -27.75
CA GLU A 167 5.64 -33.55 -28.77
C GLU A 167 4.21 -33.95 -28.32
N ASP A 168 4.06 -34.62 -27.17
CA ASP A 168 2.80 -35.11 -26.61
C ASP A 168 2.32 -34.38 -25.33
N ALA A 169 3.05 -33.40 -24.79
CA ALA A 169 2.63 -32.68 -23.59
C ALA A 169 1.81 -31.41 -23.93
N ALA A 170 0.50 -31.43 -23.68
CA ALA A 170 -0.40 -30.28 -23.90
C ALA A 170 -0.09 -29.04 -23.02
N VAL A 171 0.81 -29.17 -22.04
CA VAL A 171 1.30 -28.08 -21.18
C VAL A 171 2.82 -28.20 -21.04
N PRO A 172 3.61 -27.18 -21.43
CA PRO A 172 5.05 -27.17 -21.18
C PRO A 172 5.35 -27.15 -19.69
N THR A 173 6.20 -28.06 -19.23
CA THR A 173 6.74 -28.03 -17.86
C THR A 173 7.87 -27.01 -17.82
N PHE A 174 7.68 -25.93 -17.05
CA PHE A 174 8.67 -24.87 -16.91
C PHE A 174 9.72 -25.26 -15.88
N MET A 175 11.00 -25.20 -16.28
CA MET A 175 12.12 -25.35 -15.35
C MET A 175 12.35 -23.99 -14.69
N VAL A 176 12.32 -23.95 -13.36
CA VAL A 176 12.77 -22.78 -12.61
C VAL A 176 14.29 -22.69 -12.77
N PRO A 177 14.85 -21.61 -13.34
CA PRO A 177 16.30 -21.45 -13.49
C PRO A 177 16.94 -21.50 -12.10
N ASP A 178 18.17 -21.97 -11.98
CA ASP A 178 18.90 -22.00 -10.71
C ASP A 178 18.89 -20.60 -10.05
N GLU A 179 18.80 -20.52 -8.71
CA GLU A 179 18.65 -19.26 -7.94
C GLU A 179 19.68 -18.19 -8.32
N THR A 180 20.88 -18.62 -8.74
CA THR A 180 21.97 -17.75 -9.16
C THR A 180 21.79 -17.17 -10.56
N GLU A 181 21.14 -17.88 -11.49
CA GLU A 181 20.89 -17.42 -12.87
C GLU A 181 19.63 -16.58 -13.01
N GLN A 182 18.72 -16.66 -12.03
CA GLN A 182 17.48 -15.87 -11.98
C GLN A 182 17.71 -14.35 -11.95
N PHE A 183 18.87 -13.92 -11.41
CA PHE A 183 19.21 -12.52 -11.14
C PHE A 183 20.40 -11.99 -11.95
N ILE A 184 20.82 -12.70 -12.99
CA ILE A 184 21.91 -12.26 -13.87
C ILE A 184 21.33 -11.74 -15.19
N ILE A 185 21.98 -10.77 -15.84
CA ILE A 185 21.60 -10.29 -17.18
C ILE A 185 22.06 -11.28 -18.26
N PRO A 186 21.31 -11.50 -19.36
CA PRO A 186 21.81 -12.28 -20.48
C PRO A 186 23.07 -11.61 -21.07
N THR A 187 24.20 -12.30 -21.01
CA THR A 187 25.50 -11.80 -21.48
C THR A 187 25.57 -11.56 -23.00
N ASN A 188 24.58 -12.04 -23.76
CA ASN A 188 24.54 -11.98 -25.22
C ASN A 188 23.87 -10.71 -25.79
N MET A 189 23.77 -9.61 -25.03
CA MET A 189 23.18 -8.36 -25.54
C MET A 189 24.16 -7.58 -26.43
N VAL A 190 23.79 -7.39 -27.70
CA VAL A 190 24.53 -6.54 -28.66
C VAL A 190 24.02 -5.09 -28.55
N LEU A 191 24.51 -4.38 -27.52
CA LEU A 191 24.09 -3.01 -27.20
C LEU A 191 24.32 -1.99 -28.33
N LYS A 192 25.31 -2.24 -29.20
CA LYS A 192 25.63 -1.36 -30.34
C LYS A 192 24.58 -1.42 -31.46
N GLU A 193 24.01 -2.59 -31.72
CA GLU A 193 22.96 -2.76 -32.75
C GLU A 193 21.61 -2.17 -32.30
N LEU A 194 21.36 -2.19 -30.99
CA LEU A 194 20.21 -1.52 -30.38
C LEU A 194 20.29 0.01 -30.50
N GLN A 195 21.48 0.58 -30.35
CA GLN A 195 21.70 2.02 -30.51
C GLN A 195 21.53 2.47 -31.95
N SER A 196 22.08 1.73 -32.92
CA SER A 196 21.93 2.07 -34.34
C SER A 196 20.47 1.98 -34.80
N ARG A 197 19.72 0.95 -34.40
CA ARG A 197 18.29 0.84 -34.74
C ARG A 197 17.41 1.92 -34.08
N LEU A 198 17.83 2.42 -32.92
CA LEU A 198 17.15 3.52 -32.25
C LEU A 198 17.40 4.86 -32.96
N GLU A 199 18.57 5.03 -33.59
CA GLU A 199 18.90 6.17 -34.44
C GLU A 199 18.20 6.10 -35.81
N GLU A 200 17.98 4.89 -36.33
CA GLU A 200 17.19 4.63 -37.55
C GLU A 200 15.67 4.80 -37.36
N GLY A 201 15.19 4.92 -36.12
CA GLY A 201 13.78 5.20 -35.82
C GLY A 201 12.84 3.98 -35.90
N ALA A 202 13.36 2.76 -35.78
CA ALA A 202 12.55 1.54 -35.88
C ALA A 202 11.44 1.43 -34.81
N ASP A 203 10.31 0.79 -35.16
CA ASP A 203 9.21 0.53 -34.22
C ASP A 203 9.36 -0.75 -33.40
N GLN A 204 10.21 -1.68 -33.86
CA GLN A 204 10.41 -2.98 -33.23
C GLN A 204 11.90 -3.31 -33.05
N CYS A 205 12.21 -4.04 -31.97
CA CYS A 205 13.57 -4.43 -31.60
C CYS A 205 14.24 -5.42 -32.59
N GLY A 206 13.47 -5.98 -33.53
CA GLY A 206 13.83 -7.13 -34.37
C GLY A 206 14.03 -8.42 -33.56
N VAL A 207 14.46 -9.50 -34.22
CA VAL A 207 14.79 -10.77 -33.56
C VAL A 207 16.12 -10.61 -32.84
N GLN A 208 16.10 -10.75 -31.53
CA GLN A 208 17.29 -10.64 -30.69
C GLN A 208 17.60 -11.97 -30.02
N PRO A 209 18.88 -12.24 -29.72
CA PRO A 209 19.31 -13.52 -29.13
C PRO A 209 18.75 -13.76 -27.72
N ASP A 210 18.19 -12.75 -27.06
CA ASP A 210 17.55 -12.81 -25.74
C ASP A 210 16.03 -13.03 -25.79
N ALA A 211 15.44 -13.26 -26.98
CA ALA A 211 13.99 -13.41 -27.13
C ALA A 211 13.37 -14.55 -26.28
N GLY A 212 14.18 -15.54 -25.89
CA GLY A 212 13.77 -16.65 -25.02
C GLY A 212 13.89 -16.37 -23.51
N ILE A 213 14.49 -15.24 -23.10
CA ILE A 213 14.69 -14.91 -21.68
C ILE A 213 13.78 -13.73 -21.31
N LEU A 214 12.65 -14.05 -20.69
CA LEU A 214 11.67 -13.06 -20.27
C LEU A 214 11.95 -12.60 -18.84
N LEU A 215 11.97 -11.29 -18.63
CA LEU A 215 12.06 -10.68 -17.31
C LEU A 215 10.66 -10.39 -16.76
N GLN A 216 10.49 -10.67 -15.48
CA GLN A 216 9.31 -10.33 -14.69
C GLN A 216 9.70 -9.56 -13.44
N LEU A 217 8.76 -8.77 -12.95
CA LEU A 217 8.91 -8.07 -11.69
C LEU A 217 8.77 -9.03 -10.49
N ASN A 218 9.75 -9.01 -9.59
CA ASN A 218 9.67 -9.76 -8.34
C ASN A 218 8.85 -9.00 -7.30
N GLN A 219 7.53 -9.24 -7.30
CA GLN A 219 6.59 -8.56 -6.39
C GLN A 219 6.93 -8.78 -4.91
N ASP A 220 7.50 -9.93 -4.56
CA ASP A 220 7.81 -10.26 -3.17
C ASP A 220 8.92 -9.38 -2.61
N ARG A 221 9.94 -9.06 -3.42
CA ARG A 221 11.02 -8.15 -3.02
C ARG A 221 10.50 -6.74 -2.70
N PHE A 222 9.49 -6.26 -3.43
CA PHE A 222 8.84 -4.97 -3.13
C PHE A 222 8.06 -4.99 -1.82
N HIS A 223 7.41 -6.12 -1.50
CA HIS A 223 6.73 -6.28 -0.22
C HIS A 223 7.72 -6.35 0.94
N GLN A 224 8.86 -7.03 0.77
CA GLN A 224 9.93 -7.06 1.76
C GLN A 224 10.51 -5.67 2.02
N GLU A 225 10.82 -4.91 0.97
CA GLU A 225 11.33 -3.54 1.11
C GLU A 225 10.29 -2.61 1.78
N SER A 226 9.02 -2.78 1.44
CA SER A 226 7.92 -2.04 2.07
C SER A 226 7.77 -2.39 3.55
N ARG A 227 7.91 -3.67 3.91
CA ARG A 227 7.92 -4.15 5.29
C ARG A 227 9.09 -3.55 6.06
N ASP A 228 10.28 -3.64 5.50
CA ASP A 228 11.50 -3.18 6.17
C ASP A 228 11.43 -1.68 6.44
N LYS A 229 10.91 -0.89 5.49
CA LYS A 229 10.60 0.54 5.69
C LYS A 229 9.59 0.78 6.82
N MET A 230 8.51 0.01 6.86
CA MET A 230 7.50 0.13 7.92
C MET A 230 8.08 -0.19 9.30
N LEU A 231 8.89 -1.24 9.40
CA LEU A 231 9.54 -1.64 10.64
C LEU A 231 10.59 -0.61 11.09
N MET A 232 11.40 -0.09 10.16
CA MET A 232 12.36 0.98 10.44
C MET A 232 11.66 2.23 10.98
N GLU A 233 10.52 2.61 10.40
CA GLU A 233 9.77 3.76 10.87
C GLU A 233 9.24 3.58 12.30
N VAL A 234 8.76 2.38 12.62
CA VAL A 234 8.25 2.06 13.96
C VAL A 234 9.38 2.07 15.00
N VAL A 235 10.53 1.48 14.68
CA VAL A 235 11.72 1.50 15.54
C VAL A 235 12.24 2.93 15.69
N SER A 236 12.28 3.71 14.61
CA SER A 236 12.71 5.12 14.64
C SER A 236 11.81 5.98 15.52
N ARG A 237 10.49 5.76 15.50
CA ARG A 237 9.52 6.50 16.33
C ARG A 237 9.62 6.14 17.82
N ARG A 238 10.06 4.92 18.15
CA ARG A 238 10.14 4.44 19.55
C ARG A 238 11.51 4.64 20.19
N MET A 239 12.59 4.36 19.45
CA MET A 239 13.94 4.22 20.00
C MET A 239 14.96 5.20 19.41
N GLY A 240 14.55 5.97 18.39
CA GLY A 240 15.41 6.94 17.69
C GLY A 240 16.04 6.38 16.42
N ARG A 241 16.68 7.28 15.66
CA ARG A 241 17.20 7.00 14.32
C ARG A 241 18.34 5.97 14.31
N ASP A 242 19.25 6.03 15.29
CA ASP A 242 20.42 5.14 15.35
C ASP A 242 20.02 3.67 15.55
N CYS A 243 19.00 3.42 16.36
CA CYS A 243 18.45 2.08 16.56
C CYS A 243 17.76 1.56 15.30
N ALA A 244 17.10 2.44 14.53
CA ALA A 244 16.47 2.06 13.26
C ALA A 244 17.50 1.68 12.20
N LEU A 245 18.64 2.39 12.13
CA LEU A 245 19.74 2.05 11.24
C LEU A 245 20.42 0.73 11.63
N ALA A 246 20.65 0.49 12.93
CA ALA A 246 21.15 -0.80 13.39
C ALA A 246 20.19 -1.95 13.04
N TYR A 247 18.88 -1.72 13.21
CA TYR A 247 17.85 -2.68 12.89
C TYR A 247 17.73 -2.95 11.38
N SER A 248 17.91 -1.95 10.52
CA SER A 248 17.89 -2.13 9.06
C SER A 248 19.05 -3.00 8.57
N LEU A 249 20.24 -2.83 9.15
CA LEU A 249 21.39 -3.70 8.89
C LEU A 249 21.11 -5.14 9.33
N CYS A 250 20.46 -5.32 10.48
CA CYS A 250 20.04 -6.65 10.92
C CYS A 250 19.05 -7.30 9.95
N LEU A 251 18.08 -6.54 9.42
CA LEU A 251 17.12 -7.04 8.42
C LEU A 251 17.81 -7.43 7.11
N ASN A 252 18.77 -6.64 6.62
CA ASN A 252 19.52 -6.96 5.41
C ASN A 252 20.36 -8.23 5.58
N LEU A 253 21.07 -8.36 6.70
CA LEU A 253 21.85 -9.58 6.99
C LEU A 253 20.97 -10.81 7.23
N ALA A 254 19.78 -10.62 7.82
CA ALA A 254 18.80 -11.69 7.98
C ALA A 254 18.29 -12.20 6.63
N ARG A 255 18.11 -11.31 5.65
CA ARG A 255 17.68 -11.66 4.29
C ARG A 255 18.68 -12.55 3.57
N GLU A 256 19.98 -12.26 3.67
CA GLU A 256 21.02 -13.04 2.99
C GLU A 256 21.13 -14.49 3.49
N LYS A 257 20.64 -14.77 4.70
CA LYS A 257 20.88 -16.04 5.40
C LYS A 257 19.67 -16.97 5.49
N GLY A 258 18.46 -16.50 5.21
CA GLY A 258 17.26 -17.30 5.43
C GLY A 258 16.04 -16.77 4.71
N ASP A 259 14.94 -17.50 4.86
CA ASP A 259 13.65 -17.13 4.26
C ASP A 259 13.18 -15.75 4.79
N PRO A 260 12.94 -14.77 3.89
CA PRO A 260 12.46 -13.46 4.28
C PRO A 260 11.16 -13.46 5.08
N TRP A 261 10.26 -14.44 4.89
CA TRP A 261 8.95 -14.47 5.56
C TRP A 261 8.87 -15.40 6.77
N ALA A 262 9.99 -16.01 7.16
CA ALA A 262 10.04 -16.83 8.36
C ALA A 262 9.61 -16.02 9.60
N PRO A 263 8.85 -16.61 10.54
CA PRO A 263 8.37 -15.90 11.73
C PRO A 263 9.51 -15.39 12.64
N ILE A 264 10.67 -16.01 12.50
CA ILE A 264 11.90 -15.81 13.25
C ILE A 264 13.03 -15.85 12.22
N SER A 265 13.89 -14.83 12.20
CA SER A 265 15.00 -14.75 11.25
C SER A 265 16.11 -15.76 11.56
N ALA A 266 17.03 -15.93 10.61
CA ALA A 266 18.30 -16.60 10.89
C ALA A 266 19.07 -15.88 12.03
N PRO A 267 19.81 -16.62 12.88
CA PRO A 267 20.60 -16.04 13.95
C PRO A 267 21.77 -15.22 13.39
N LEU A 268 21.90 -13.99 13.87
CA LEU A 268 22.91 -13.01 13.49
C LEU A 268 23.93 -12.85 14.61
N SER A 269 25.21 -13.01 14.31
CA SER A 269 26.26 -12.76 15.30
C SER A 269 26.63 -11.27 15.36
N ILE A 270 27.05 -10.80 16.54
CA ILE A 270 27.54 -9.42 16.70
C ILE A 270 28.72 -9.11 15.79
N VAL A 271 29.59 -10.09 15.55
CA VAL A 271 30.78 -9.92 14.70
C VAL A 271 30.38 -9.61 13.25
N GLU A 272 29.35 -10.28 12.74
CA GLU A 272 28.84 -10.03 11.39
C GLU A 272 28.17 -8.66 11.27
N ILE A 273 27.41 -8.26 12.30
CA ILE A 273 26.78 -6.94 12.35
C ILE A 273 27.87 -5.85 12.36
N ARG A 274 28.94 -6.02 13.14
CA ARG A 274 30.09 -5.09 13.13
C ARG A 274 30.78 -5.05 11.77
N ASN A 275 31.03 -6.20 11.16
CA ASN A 275 31.64 -6.26 9.83
C ASN A 275 30.77 -5.59 8.76
N ALA A 276 29.45 -5.73 8.82
CA ALA A 276 28.52 -5.06 7.91
C ALA A 276 28.49 -3.54 8.14
N ILE A 277 28.61 -3.09 9.39
CA ILE A 277 28.75 -1.66 9.74
C ILE A 277 30.06 -1.10 9.19
N HIS A 278 31.17 -1.83 9.29
CA HIS A 278 32.46 -1.39 8.74
C HIS A 278 32.48 -1.34 7.20
N LYS A 279 31.71 -2.20 6.53
CA LYS A 279 31.51 -2.17 5.07
C LYS A 279 30.57 -1.05 4.61
N SER A 280 29.77 -0.49 5.53
CA SER A 280 28.83 0.59 5.24
C SER A 280 29.40 1.93 5.71
N ASP A 281 29.09 3.03 5.03
CA ASP A 281 29.55 4.39 5.42
C ASP A 281 28.92 4.93 6.73
N LEU A 282 28.32 4.05 7.56
CA LEU A 282 27.58 4.35 8.79
C LEU A 282 28.44 4.27 10.06
N SER A 283 29.76 4.10 9.92
CA SER A 283 30.72 3.89 11.01
C SER A 283 30.67 5.00 12.09
N ASP A 284 30.39 6.25 11.71
CA ASP A 284 30.33 7.36 12.65
C ASP A 284 29.05 7.41 13.51
N ALA A 285 27.93 6.88 13.01
CA ALA A 285 26.62 6.90 13.70
C ALA A 285 26.45 5.73 14.69
N LEU A 286 27.18 4.63 14.48
CA LEU A 286 27.01 3.37 15.22
C LEU A 286 28.20 3.02 16.13
N LYS A 287 28.90 4.01 16.69
CA LYS A 287 30.07 3.80 17.58
C LYS A 287 29.78 2.88 18.78
N ASN A 288 28.52 2.80 19.23
CA ASN A 288 28.08 1.97 20.37
C ASN A 288 27.02 0.93 19.97
N VAL A 289 27.32 0.08 18.97
CA VAL A 289 26.42 -0.98 18.48
C VAL A 289 25.84 -1.83 19.62
N ASP A 290 26.68 -2.24 20.57
CA ASP A 290 26.25 -3.13 21.67
C ASP A 290 25.20 -2.46 22.58
N VAL A 291 25.32 -1.15 22.80
CA VAL A 291 24.34 -0.38 23.59
C VAL A 291 23.03 -0.23 22.81
N THR A 292 23.12 0.02 21.50
CA THR A 292 21.92 0.14 20.65
C THR A 292 21.16 -1.18 20.53
N LEU A 293 21.87 -2.31 20.39
CA LEU A 293 21.24 -3.63 20.31
C LEU A 293 20.60 -4.05 21.63
N ARG A 294 21.25 -3.78 22.78
CA ARG A 294 20.65 -4.01 24.10
C ARG A 294 19.39 -3.18 24.32
N ARG A 295 19.37 -1.92 23.87
CA ARG A 295 18.17 -1.08 23.96
C ARG A 295 17.00 -1.64 23.15
N ILE A 296 17.27 -2.27 22.01
CA ILE A 296 16.23 -2.92 21.21
C ILE A 296 15.79 -4.25 21.84
N GLU A 297 16.70 -4.97 22.51
CA GLU A 297 16.42 -6.22 23.24
C GLU A 297 15.55 -5.98 24.49
N GLU A 298 15.79 -4.90 25.23
CA GLU A 298 15.05 -4.56 26.46
C GLU A 298 13.58 -4.14 26.20
N ASP A 299 13.16 -4.01 24.94
CA ASP A 299 11.80 -3.59 24.61
C ASP A 299 10.76 -4.69 24.87
N GLN A 300 9.58 -4.27 25.33
CA GLN A 300 8.47 -5.14 25.69
C GLN A 300 7.94 -5.96 24.50
N PHE A 301 8.20 -5.50 23.27
CA PHE A 301 7.72 -6.10 22.03
C PHE A 301 8.73 -7.08 21.40
N GLN A 302 9.93 -7.21 21.97
CA GLN A 302 10.96 -8.17 21.54
C GLN A 302 11.25 -8.13 20.03
N PHE A 303 11.46 -6.93 19.47
CA PHE A 303 11.81 -6.76 18.05
C PHE A 303 13.12 -7.50 17.70
N LEU A 304 14.09 -7.47 18.62
CA LEU A 304 15.27 -8.33 18.61
C LEU A 304 15.24 -9.23 19.86
N ARG A 305 15.48 -10.52 19.65
CA ARG A 305 15.61 -11.50 20.72
C ARG A 305 17.00 -12.11 20.72
N ARG A 306 17.63 -12.22 21.88
CA ARG A 306 18.87 -12.99 22.03
C ARG A 306 18.56 -14.48 22.02
N TYR A 307 19.14 -15.20 21.06
CA TYR A 307 18.91 -16.63 20.85
C TYR A 307 20.01 -17.49 21.49
N GLY A 308 21.24 -16.97 21.59
CA GLY A 308 22.35 -17.67 22.23
C GLY A 308 23.57 -16.78 22.46
N ASP A 309 24.56 -17.31 23.19
CA ASP A 309 25.80 -16.61 23.57
C ASP A 309 27.01 -16.94 22.68
N ALA A 310 26.82 -17.82 21.69
CA ALA A 310 27.86 -18.16 20.73
C ALA A 310 28.27 -16.92 19.90
N GLY A 311 29.57 -16.72 19.66
CA GLY A 311 30.06 -15.61 18.83
C GLY A 311 29.87 -14.20 19.45
N GLY A 312 29.81 -14.11 20.79
CA GLY A 312 29.65 -12.84 21.51
C GLY A 312 28.19 -12.40 21.71
N GLY A 313 27.23 -13.19 21.25
CA GLY A 313 25.80 -12.92 21.30
C GLY A 313 25.18 -13.10 19.91
N GLN A 314 24.18 -13.97 19.82
CA GLN A 314 23.37 -14.17 18.62
C GLN A 314 22.02 -13.50 18.82
N TYR A 315 21.68 -12.61 17.89
CA TYR A 315 20.39 -11.94 17.84
C TYR A 315 19.54 -12.50 16.73
N VAL A 316 18.24 -12.51 16.95
CA VAL A 316 17.24 -12.95 16.00
C VAL A 316 16.12 -11.92 15.94
N VAL A 317 15.73 -11.56 14.73
CA VAL A 317 14.60 -10.65 14.47
C VAL A 317 13.31 -11.46 14.52
N SER A 318 12.38 -11.04 15.40
CA SER A 318 11.09 -11.72 15.57
C SER A 318 10.01 -11.04 14.73
N LEU A 319 9.96 -11.35 13.42
CA LEU A 319 9.01 -10.74 12.49
C LEU A 319 7.54 -10.93 12.92
N LYS A 320 7.18 -12.13 13.44
CA LYS A 320 5.81 -12.40 13.90
C LYS A 320 5.37 -11.46 15.02
N ALA A 321 6.21 -11.25 16.03
CA ALA A 321 5.90 -10.35 17.14
C ALA A 321 5.76 -8.90 16.67
N CYS A 322 6.62 -8.47 15.74
CA CYS A 322 6.51 -7.16 15.10
C CYS A 322 5.16 -6.98 14.40
N PHE A 323 4.76 -7.94 13.56
CA PHE A 323 3.50 -7.86 12.82
C PHE A 323 2.26 -7.91 13.73
N GLU A 324 2.27 -8.75 14.77
CA GLU A 324 1.20 -8.78 15.77
C GLU A 324 1.09 -7.42 16.47
N PHE A 325 2.22 -6.81 16.84
CA PHE A 325 2.23 -5.48 17.43
C PHE A 325 1.68 -4.40 16.47
N LEU A 326 2.12 -4.41 15.21
CA LEU A 326 1.66 -3.46 14.20
C LEU A 326 0.15 -3.58 13.96
N ALA A 327 -0.33 -4.80 13.79
CA ALA A 327 -1.75 -5.06 13.58
C ALA A 327 -2.58 -4.67 14.82
N GLN A 328 -2.10 -4.92 16.04
CA GLN A 328 -2.76 -4.46 17.27
C GLN A 328 -2.80 -2.93 17.37
N SER A 329 -1.71 -2.25 17.02
CA SER A 329 -1.65 -0.79 16.99
C SER A 329 -2.60 -0.22 15.95
N TYR A 330 -2.69 -0.84 14.78
CA TYR A 330 -3.60 -0.44 13.71
C TYR A 330 -5.07 -0.59 14.12
N VAL A 331 -5.46 -1.76 14.62
CA VAL A 331 -6.83 -2.01 15.14
C VAL A 331 -7.18 -1.00 16.24
N GLN A 332 -6.24 -0.69 17.13
CA GLN A 332 -6.44 0.33 18.16
C GLN A 332 -6.63 1.74 17.57
N SER A 333 -5.92 2.11 16.49
CA SER A 333 -6.14 3.41 15.83
C SER A 333 -7.53 3.47 15.20
N VAL A 334 -7.93 2.42 14.48
CA VAL A 334 -9.26 2.33 13.85
C VAL A 334 -10.36 2.46 14.90
N ILE A 335 -10.25 1.73 16.03
CA ILE A 335 -11.24 1.83 17.12
C ILE A 335 -11.22 3.22 17.76
N ARG A 336 -10.04 3.81 17.94
CA ARG A 336 -9.89 5.15 18.52
C ARG A 336 -10.53 6.22 17.63
N GLU A 337 -10.45 6.09 16.32
CA GLU A 337 -11.05 7.01 15.35
C GLU A 337 -12.56 6.82 15.25
N ARG A 338 -13.05 5.57 15.19
CA ARG A 338 -14.48 5.26 15.04
C ARG A 338 -15.28 5.47 16.33
N PHE A 339 -14.73 5.07 17.47
CA PHE A 339 -15.47 4.99 18.75
C PHE A 339 -14.83 5.80 19.88
N GLY A 340 -13.74 6.52 19.60
CA GLY A 340 -13.04 7.35 20.57
C GLY A 340 -12.03 6.63 21.48
N SER A 341 -11.31 7.42 22.27
CA SER A 341 -10.19 6.96 23.10
C SER A 341 -10.59 6.08 24.29
N LYS A 342 -11.78 6.30 24.88
CA LYS A 342 -12.32 5.49 25.98
C LYS A 342 -12.56 4.04 25.55
N THR A 343 -13.09 3.87 24.35
CA THR A 343 -13.39 2.57 23.75
C THR A 343 -12.12 1.81 23.39
N ALA A 344 -11.12 2.50 22.83
CA ALA A 344 -9.80 1.91 22.58
C ALA A 344 -9.12 1.43 23.86
N ARG A 345 -9.35 2.10 25.00
CA ARG A 345 -8.87 1.66 26.32
C ARG A 345 -9.52 0.33 26.74
N ILE A 346 -10.84 0.18 26.58
CA ILE A 346 -11.54 -1.08 26.86
C ILE A 346 -10.93 -2.19 26.00
N PHE A 347 -10.79 -1.96 24.70
CA PHE A 347 -10.23 -2.94 23.77
C PHE A 347 -8.82 -3.39 24.19
N ARG A 348 -7.94 -2.45 24.56
CA ARG A 348 -6.59 -2.77 25.06
C ARG A 348 -6.62 -3.61 26.34
N LEU A 349 -7.52 -3.30 27.27
CA LEU A 349 -7.68 -4.05 28.51
C LEU A 349 -8.16 -5.48 28.27
N VAL A 350 -9.14 -5.66 27.37
CA VAL A 350 -9.65 -6.99 27.01
C VAL A 350 -8.56 -7.81 26.31
N LEU A 351 -7.77 -7.17 25.43
CA LEU A 351 -6.66 -7.83 24.75
C LEU A 351 -5.58 -8.34 25.71
N GLN A 352 -5.24 -7.56 26.75
CA GLN A 352 -4.25 -7.97 27.76
C GLN A 352 -4.76 -9.08 28.69
N LYS A 353 -6.04 -9.01 29.10
CA LYS A 353 -6.62 -9.94 30.08
C LYS A 353 -7.23 -11.20 29.46
N LYS A 354 -7.31 -11.27 28.12
CA LYS A 354 -7.91 -12.35 27.29
C LYS A 354 -9.42 -12.55 27.50
N TYR A 355 -9.88 -12.74 28.73
CA TYR A 355 -11.29 -12.90 29.08
C TYR A 355 -11.66 -11.93 30.20
N VAL A 356 -12.67 -11.09 29.97
CA VAL A 356 -13.04 -10.05 30.94
C VAL A 356 -14.54 -9.95 31.12
N ASP A 357 -14.98 -9.98 32.38
CA ASP A 357 -16.35 -9.66 32.76
C ASP A 357 -16.65 -8.16 32.63
N PRO A 358 -17.89 -7.75 32.32
CA PRO A 358 -18.29 -6.34 32.25
C PRO A 358 -17.97 -5.55 33.53
N GLU A 359 -18.07 -6.17 34.70
CA GLU A 359 -17.73 -5.54 35.99
C GLU A 359 -16.23 -5.34 36.17
N THR A 360 -15.42 -6.27 35.69
CA THR A 360 -13.95 -6.17 35.71
C THR A 360 -13.46 -5.11 34.72
N ILE A 361 -14.13 -4.95 33.57
CA ILE A 361 -13.86 -3.86 32.62
C ILE A 361 -14.02 -2.50 33.32
N GLN A 362 -15.11 -2.30 34.07
CA GLN A 362 -15.36 -1.05 34.78
C GLN A 362 -14.23 -0.69 35.75
N LYS A 363 -13.87 -1.65 36.63
CA LYS A 363 -12.81 -1.45 37.64
C LYS A 363 -11.45 -1.21 37.01
N SER A 364 -11.14 -1.93 35.92
CA SER A 364 -9.83 -1.86 35.26
C SER A 364 -9.68 -0.63 34.36
N ALA A 365 -10.78 -0.14 33.76
CA ALA A 365 -10.77 1.01 32.87
C ALA A 365 -10.89 2.36 33.61
N MET A 366 -11.25 2.33 34.91
CA MET A 366 -11.56 3.49 35.73
C MET A 366 -12.65 4.37 35.09
N MET A 367 -13.78 3.76 34.71
CA MET A 367 -14.89 4.44 34.04
C MET A 367 -16.21 4.18 34.76
N PRO A 368 -17.23 5.04 34.58
CA PRO A 368 -18.56 4.82 35.12
C PRO A 368 -19.19 3.50 34.62
N ALA A 369 -19.95 2.82 35.48
CA ALA A 369 -20.55 1.51 35.18
C ALA A 369 -21.44 1.50 33.92
N LYS A 370 -22.26 2.54 33.77
CA LYS A 370 -23.18 2.69 32.63
C LYS A 370 -22.42 2.89 31.32
N GLU A 371 -21.43 3.78 31.34
CA GLU A 371 -20.62 4.12 30.17
C GLU A 371 -19.74 2.94 29.73
N GLY A 372 -19.07 2.26 30.68
CA GLY A 372 -18.23 1.11 30.36
C GLY A 372 -19.00 -0.06 29.75
N LYS A 373 -20.23 -0.33 30.23
CA LYS A 373 -21.11 -1.34 29.65
C LYS A 373 -21.58 -0.96 28.26
N LEU A 374 -22.05 0.29 28.07
CA LEU A 374 -22.49 0.77 26.76
C LEU A 374 -21.38 0.62 25.71
N LEU A 375 -20.18 1.12 26.00
CA LEU A 375 -19.05 1.07 25.07
C LEU A 375 -18.57 -0.36 24.76
N ALA A 376 -18.66 -1.28 25.74
CA ALA A 376 -18.36 -2.68 25.52
C ALA A 376 -19.37 -3.35 24.59
N TYR A 377 -20.66 -3.06 24.74
CA TYR A 377 -21.69 -3.59 23.84
C TYR A 377 -21.64 -2.97 22.44
N THR A 378 -21.33 -1.67 22.31
CA THR A 378 -21.13 -1.07 20.98
C THR A 378 -19.96 -1.71 20.24
N LEU A 379 -18.89 -2.09 20.95
CA LEU A 379 -17.76 -2.84 20.37
C LEU A 379 -18.14 -4.27 19.98
N PHE A 380 -19.03 -4.89 20.73
CA PHE A 380 -19.57 -6.21 20.41
C PHE A 380 -20.47 -6.17 19.16
N GLU A 381 -21.39 -5.20 19.08
CA GLU A 381 -22.25 -4.99 17.91
C GLU A 381 -21.43 -4.69 16.64
N ALA A 382 -20.34 -3.92 16.79
CA ALA A 382 -19.41 -3.63 15.69
C ALA A 382 -18.47 -4.80 15.33
N GLY A 383 -18.54 -5.94 16.05
CA GLY A 383 -17.76 -7.15 15.74
C GLY A 383 -16.31 -7.16 16.24
N PHE A 384 -15.88 -6.18 17.05
CA PHE A 384 -14.53 -6.12 17.62
C PHE A 384 -14.37 -6.96 18.89
N LEU A 385 -15.47 -7.20 19.60
CA LEU A 385 -15.53 -8.08 20.78
C LEU A 385 -16.43 -9.27 20.49
N GLN A 386 -16.09 -10.42 21.05
CA GLN A 386 -16.93 -11.61 21.06
C GLN A 386 -17.38 -11.92 22.48
N LEU A 387 -18.54 -12.57 22.58
CA LEU A 387 -19.16 -12.96 23.86
C LEU A 387 -19.06 -14.47 24.02
N ARG A 388 -18.43 -14.93 25.10
CA ARG A 388 -18.42 -16.34 25.49
C ARG A 388 -19.34 -16.56 26.67
N GLU A 389 -20.38 -17.37 26.47
CA GLU A 389 -21.22 -17.85 27.56
C GLU A 389 -20.51 -19.01 28.28
N VAL A 390 -20.29 -18.87 29.58
CA VAL A 390 -19.83 -19.97 30.44
C VAL A 390 -20.97 -20.37 31.36
N ARG A 391 -21.48 -21.60 31.15
CA ARG A 391 -22.52 -22.19 31.98
C ARG A 391 -21.90 -22.83 33.22
N ARG A 392 -22.46 -22.54 34.39
CA ARG A 392 -22.06 -23.19 35.63
C ARG A 392 -22.72 -24.57 35.70
N THR A 393 -21.92 -25.63 35.63
CA THR A 393 -22.38 -27.00 35.94
C THR A 393 -22.47 -27.16 37.45
N THR A 394 -23.62 -26.86 38.03
CA THR A 394 -23.95 -27.39 39.36
C THR A 394 -24.26 -28.87 39.17
N SER A 395 -23.60 -29.72 39.95
CA SER A 395 -23.78 -31.17 40.02
C SER A 395 -25.19 -31.67 39.67
N GLY A 396 -25.31 -32.53 38.66
CA GLY A 396 -26.36 -33.54 38.56
C GLY A 396 -27.65 -33.23 37.77
N SER A 397 -27.88 -32.02 37.25
CA SER A 397 -29.05 -31.77 36.39
C SER A 397 -28.71 -30.90 35.19
N ALA A 398 -28.56 -31.53 34.03
CA ALA A 398 -28.12 -30.92 32.79
C ALA A 398 -29.20 -30.08 32.05
N ALA A 399 -30.32 -29.72 32.70
CA ALA A 399 -31.44 -29.09 31.98
C ALA A 399 -32.34 -28.17 32.84
N ALA A 400 -31.77 -27.34 33.72
CA ALA A 400 -32.54 -26.29 34.40
C ALA A 400 -32.46 -24.94 33.63
N PRO A 401 -33.59 -24.38 33.12
CA PRO A 401 -33.64 -23.04 32.54
C PRO A 401 -33.52 -22.00 33.66
N GLY A 402 -32.28 -21.67 34.05
CA GLY A 402 -32.00 -20.78 35.17
C GLY A 402 -30.60 -20.88 35.75
N ALA A 403 -29.73 -21.76 35.22
CA ALA A 403 -28.31 -21.73 35.56
C ALA A 403 -27.74 -20.34 35.23
N LYS A 404 -27.18 -19.65 36.23
CA LYS A 404 -26.57 -18.31 36.05
C LYS A 404 -25.38 -18.44 35.09
N SER A 405 -25.61 -18.12 33.82
CA SER A 405 -24.56 -18.04 32.80
C SER A 405 -23.78 -16.74 32.96
N PHE A 406 -22.45 -16.82 32.92
CA PHE A 406 -21.58 -15.65 32.88
C PHE A 406 -21.21 -15.34 31.43
N TYR A 407 -21.17 -14.05 31.10
CA TYR A 407 -20.79 -13.56 29.79
C TYR A 407 -19.42 -12.91 29.87
N LEU A 408 -18.45 -13.56 29.22
CA LEU A 408 -17.07 -13.07 29.15
C LEU A 408 -16.82 -12.44 27.79
N PHE A 409 -16.32 -11.20 27.79
CA PHE A 409 -15.81 -10.59 26.57
C PHE A 409 -14.40 -11.08 26.29
N TYR A 410 -14.15 -11.43 25.04
CA TYR A 410 -12.82 -11.73 24.53
C TYR A 410 -12.63 -11.17 23.13
N VAL A 411 -11.37 -11.00 22.72
CA VAL A 411 -11.00 -10.55 21.39
C VAL A 411 -10.41 -11.74 20.63
N ASP A 412 -11.08 -12.15 19.56
CA ASP A 412 -10.49 -13.04 18.56
C ASP A 412 -9.73 -12.20 17.52
N PHE A 413 -8.43 -12.03 17.77
CA PHE A 413 -7.60 -11.11 16.99
C PHE A 413 -7.53 -11.46 15.49
N PRO A 414 -7.30 -12.73 15.08
CA PRO A 414 -7.39 -13.13 13.66
C PRO A 414 -8.72 -12.78 12.99
N LEU A 415 -9.86 -12.94 13.68
CA LEU A 415 -11.16 -12.60 13.10
C LEU A 415 -11.31 -11.08 12.91
N VAL A 416 -10.92 -10.29 13.91
CA VAL A 416 -10.97 -8.82 13.81
C VAL A 416 -10.09 -8.33 12.67
N CYS A 417 -8.89 -8.90 12.48
CA CYS A 417 -8.03 -8.58 11.35
C CYS A 417 -8.68 -8.91 10.00
N ARG A 418 -9.34 -10.07 9.87
CA ARG A 418 -10.06 -10.42 8.63
C ARG A 418 -11.24 -9.49 8.37
N PHE A 419 -12.02 -9.15 9.39
CA PHE A 419 -13.13 -8.21 9.28
C PHE A 419 -12.68 -6.82 8.81
N LEU A 420 -11.59 -6.29 9.38
CA LEU A 420 -11.01 -5.02 8.96
C LEU A 420 -10.47 -5.09 7.53
N LEU A 421 -9.85 -6.21 7.14
CA LEU A 421 -9.35 -6.41 5.79
C LEU A 421 -10.49 -6.44 4.76
N GLU A 422 -11.61 -7.10 5.07
CA GLU A 422 -12.80 -7.09 4.20
C GLU A 422 -13.41 -5.68 4.10
N SER A 423 -13.43 -4.95 5.20
CA SER A 423 -13.89 -3.55 5.22
C SER A 423 -12.97 -2.65 4.38
N ALA A 424 -11.66 -2.87 4.42
CA ALA A 424 -10.68 -2.17 3.59
C ALA A 424 -10.86 -2.50 2.09
N TYR A 425 -11.08 -3.76 1.74
CA TYR A 425 -11.37 -4.14 0.34
C TYR A 425 -12.64 -3.47 -0.17
N LYS A 426 -13.70 -3.43 0.64
CA LYS A 426 -14.94 -2.73 0.29
C LYS A 426 -14.71 -1.22 0.12
N ALA A 427 -13.92 -0.59 1.00
CA ALA A 427 -13.60 0.82 0.91
C ALA A 427 -12.80 1.15 -0.37
N ALA A 428 -11.73 0.40 -0.66
CA ALA A 428 -10.94 0.55 -1.88
C ALA A 428 -11.80 0.39 -3.14
N ARG A 429 -12.68 -0.63 -3.13
CA ARG A 429 -13.63 -0.87 -4.21
C ARG A 429 -14.56 0.32 -4.44
N ASN A 430 -15.16 0.84 -3.37
CA ASN A 430 -16.10 1.97 -3.46
C ASN A 430 -15.44 3.24 -3.99
N LEU A 431 -14.21 3.54 -3.56
CA LEU A 431 -13.44 4.68 -4.06
C LEU A 431 -13.18 4.55 -5.56
N ARG A 432 -12.83 3.34 -6.00
CA ARG A 432 -12.53 3.05 -7.40
C ARG A 432 -13.75 3.14 -8.30
N ILE A 433 -14.89 2.56 -7.86
CA ILE A 433 -16.19 2.74 -8.54
C ILE A 433 -16.49 4.22 -8.68
N ARG A 434 -16.35 4.99 -7.60
CA ARG A 434 -16.66 6.42 -7.62
C ARG A 434 -15.78 7.20 -8.59
N ARG A 435 -14.49 6.85 -8.67
CA ARG A 435 -13.53 7.41 -9.63
C ARG A 435 -13.89 7.04 -11.07
N HIS A 436 -14.27 5.80 -11.33
CA HIS A 436 -14.72 5.34 -12.63
C HIS A 436 -16.01 6.05 -13.06
N ASP A 437 -17.02 6.12 -12.19
CA ASP A 437 -18.29 6.80 -12.46
C ASP A 437 -18.05 8.27 -12.82
N LEU A 438 -17.21 8.96 -12.05
CA LEU A 438 -16.84 10.36 -12.32
C LEU A 438 -16.19 10.54 -13.70
N ALA A 439 -15.29 9.61 -14.08
CA ALA A 439 -14.65 9.62 -15.39
C ALA A 439 -15.63 9.31 -16.53
N SER A 440 -16.61 8.43 -16.28
CA SER A 440 -17.64 8.06 -17.25
C SER A 440 -18.63 9.19 -17.51
N ASP A 441 -19.09 9.89 -16.45
CA ASP A 441 -19.99 11.03 -16.53
C ASP A 441 -19.36 12.18 -17.34
N SER A 442 -18.04 12.37 -17.16
CA SER A 442 -17.28 13.46 -17.78
C SER A 442 -16.46 13.04 -19.01
N LYS A 443 -16.73 11.87 -19.60
CA LYS A 443 -15.93 11.29 -20.69
C LYS A 443 -15.74 12.24 -21.87
N ARG A 444 -16.80 12.94 -22.28
CA ARG A 444 -16.75 13.91 -23.40
C ARG A 444 -15.77 15.05 -23.16
N LEU A 445 -15.72 15.54 -21.92
CA LEU A 445 -14.87 16.67 -21.53
C LEU A 445 -13.41 16.23 -21.43
N LEU A 446 -13.16 15.05 -20.86
CA LEU A 446 -11.82 14.44 -20.80
C LEU A 446 -11.28 14.10 -22.19
N ASP A 447 -12.12 13.61 -23.11
CA ASP A 447 -11.72 13.34 -24.49
C ASP A 447 -11.39 14.64 -25.26
N LYS A 448 -12.15 15.72 -25.01
CA LYS A 448 -11.87 17.06 -25.57
C LYS A 448 -10.52 17.57 -25.05
N GLU A 449 -10.28 17.48 -23.74
CA GLU A 449 -9.01 17.87 -23.13
C GLU A 449 -7.83 17.07 -23.69
N ARG A 450 -7.92 15.73 -23.74
CA ARG A 450 -6.86 14.88 -24.30
C ARG A 450 -6.50 15.24 -25.74
N LYS A 451 -7.51 15.52 -26.57
CA LYS A 451 -7.30 15.97 -27.97
C LYS A 451 -6.57 17.31 -28.00
N VAL A 452 -7.04 18.29 -27.22
CA VAL A 452 -6.41 19.61 -27.11
C VAL A 452 -4.96 19.49 -26.63
N SER A 453 -4.69 18.71 -25.57
CA SER A 453 -3.31 18.46 -25.08
C SER A 453 -2.43 17.77 -26.12
N SER A 454 -2.98 16.84 -26.90
CA SER A 454 -2.22 16.16 -27.97
C SER A 454 -1.83 17.10 -29.10
N VAL A 455 -2.73 18.02 -29.49
CA VAL A 455 -2.47 19.05 -30.50
C VAL A 455 -1.44 20.05 -29.99
N ILE A 456 -1.56 20.50 -28.73
CA ILE A 456 -0.56 21.37 -28.10
C ILE A 456 0.81 20.69 -28.08
N ARG A 457 0.88 19.40 -27.74
CA ARG A 457 2.14 18.64 -27.76
C ARG A 457 2.74 18.56 -29.17
N ALA A 458 1.92 18.30 -30.19
CA ALA A 458 2.35 18.26 -31.58
C ALA A 458 2.87 19.63 -32.07
N LEU A 459 2.16 20.72 -31.73
CA LEU A 459 2.56 22.09 -32.06
C LEU A 459 3.87 22.48 -31.37
N LYS A 460 4.06 22.12 -30.10
CA LYS A 460 5.32 22.33 -29.37
C LYS A 460 6.50 21.58 -30.00
N GLN A 461 6.27 20.37 -30.51
CA GLN A 461 7.30 19.58 -31.20
C GLN A 461 7.67 20.18 -32.57
N GLN A 462 6.72 20.84 -33.24
CA GLN A 462 6.94 21.51 -34.51
C GLN A 462 7.51 22.94 -34.36
N GLY A 463 7.67 23.43 -33.13
CA GLY A 463 8.13 24.80 -32.87
C GLY A 463 7.08 25.87 -33.23
N GLY A 464 5.80 25.56 -33.06
CA GLY A 464 4.70 26.49 -33.34
C GLY A 464 4.77 27.76 -32.50
N THR A 465 4.26 28.87 -33.03
CA THR A 465 4.22 30.17 -32.35
C THR A 465 3.34 30.13 -31.10
N GLU A 466 3.69 30.89 -30.07
CA GLU A 466 2.95 30.94 -28.79
C GLU A 466 1.47 31.33 -28.98
N GLU A 467 1.16 32.11 -30.02
CA GLU A 467 -0.20 32.52 -30.40
C GLU A 467 -1.07 31.32 -30.85
N GLN A 468 -0.50 30.37 -31.62
CA GLN A 468 -1.21 29.16 -32.05
C GLN A 468 -1.50 28.21 -30.89
N ILE A 469 -0.65 28.21 -29.86
CA ILE A 469 -0.86 27.41 -28.65
C ILE A 469 -1.99 28.02 -27.82
N GLN A 470 -2.05 29.35 -27.70
CA GLN A 470 -3.12 30.05 -26.99
C GLN A 470 -4.49 29.85 -27.67
N GLU A 471 -4.58 29.93 -28.99
CA GLU A 471 -5.83 29.66 -29.72
C GLU A 471 -6.37 28.25 -29.48
N VAL A 472 -5.48 27.25 -29.43
CA VAL A 472 -5.86 25.86 -29.15
C VAL A 472 -6.24 25.66 -27.68
N GLU A 473 -5.64 26.39 -26.75
CA GLU A 473 -6.03 26.39 -25.33
C GLU A 473 -7.39 27.06 -25.08
N GLU A 474 -7.78 28.05 -25.91
CA GLU A 474 -9.09 28.72 -25.86
C GLU A 474 -10.24 27.86 -26.40
N LEU A 475 -9.95 26.76 -27.12
CA LEU A 475 -10.97 25.78 -27.52
C LEU A 475 -11.65 25.11 -26.32
N VAL A 476 -11.00 25.11 -25.16
CA VAL A 476 -11.60 24.76 -23.87
C VAL A 476 -12.09 26.04 -23.21
N THR A 477 -13.40 26.16 -23.03
CA THR A 477 -13.99 27.37 -22.44
C THR A 477 -13.61 27.49 -20.95
N GLU A 478 -13.51 28.71 -20.42
CA GLU A 478 -13.20 28.94 -19.01
C GLU A 478 -14.10 28.15 -18.01
N PRO A 479 -15.43 28.04 -18.17
CA PRO A 479 -16.25 27.18 -17.30
C PRO A 479 -15.90 25.69 -17.43
N GLU A 480 -15.55 25.22 -18.63
CA GLU A 480 -15.07 23.84 -18.83
C GLU A 480 -13.72 23.62 -18.12
N LYS A 481 -12.81 24.60 -18.14
CA LYS A 481 -11.54 24.54 -17.42
C LYS A 481 -11.76 24.47 -15.90
N GLU A 482 -12.72 25.22 -15.36
CA GLU A 482 -13.06 25.15 -13.93
C GLU A 482 -13.63 23.78 -13.54
N VAL A 483 -14.52 23.23 -14.35
CA VAL A 483 -15.07 21.88 -14.13
C VAL A 483 -13.96 20.84 -14.22
N LEU A 484 -13.07 20.92 -15.21
CA LEU A 484 -11.90 20.03 -15.33
C LEU A 484 -10.97 20.12 -14.12
N LYS A 485 -10.70 21.32 -13.61
CA LYS A 485 -9.92 21.50 -12.37
C LYS A 485 -10.58 20.82 -11.18
N LYS A 486 -11.90 20.94 -11.02
CA LYS A 486 -12.67 20.26 -9.95
C LYS A 486 -12.65 18.73 -10.14
N LEU A 487 -12.78 18.26 -11.37
CA LEU A 487 -12.74 16.84 -11.72
C LEU A 487 -11.36 16.23 -11.42
N HIS A 488 -10.27 16.88 -11.83
CA HIS A 488 -8.92 16.42 -11.51
C HIS A 488 -8.68 16.38 -10.01
N ARG A 489 -9.02 17.44 -9.27
CA ARG A 489 -8.90 17.45 -7.80
C ARG A 489 -9.69 16.32 -7.15
N SER A 490 -10.91 16.06 -7.62
CA SER A 490 -11.75 14.97 -7.09
C SER A 490 -11.16 13.61 -7.43
N SER A 491 -10.69 13.41 -8.66
CA SER A 491 -10.02 12.18 -9.11
C SER A 491 -8.74 11.92 -8.33
N ASP A 492 -7.92 12.95 -8.10
CA ASP A 492 -6.68 12.88 -7.33
C ASP A 492 -6.97 12.55 -5.87
N LEU A 493 -8.02 13.13 -5.27
CA LEU A 493 -8.45 12.80 -3.91
C LEU A 493 -8.88 11.33 -3.80
N TYR A 494 -9.63 10.81 -4.76
CA TYR A 494 -10.00 9.39 -4.77
C TYR A 494 -8.77 8.49 -4.97
N HIS A 495 -7.83 8.88 -5.84
CA HIS A 495 -6.59 8.13 -6.05
C HIS A 495 -5.68 8.13 -4.82
N GLN A 496 -5.56 9.27 -4.13
CA GLN A 496 -4.86 9.37 -2.84
C GLN A 496 -5.56 8.52 -1.78
N GLY A 497 -6.89 8.58 -1.71
CA GLY A 497 -7.68 7.71 -0.84
C GLY A 497 -7.46 6.22 -1.12
N GLU A 498 -7.35 5.80 -2.38
CA GLU A 498 -7.00 4.42 -2.75
C GLU A 498 -5.62 4.01 -2.21
N GLN A 499 -4.61 4.88 -2.37
CA GLN A 499 -3.26 4.64 -1.84
C GLN A 499 -3.24 4.61 -0.30
N GLU A 500 -4.01 5.48 0.36
CA GLU A 500 -4.11 5.57 1.81
C GLU A 500 -4.92 4.45 2.45
N VAL A 501 -5.89 3.87 1.74
CA VAL A 501 -6.60 2.66 2.19
C VAL A 501 -5.65 1.46 2.23
N ASP A 502 -4.67 1.38 1.33
CA ASP A 502 -3.59 0.38 1.42
C ASP A 502 -2.63 0.67 2.59
N GLU A 503 -2.45 1.94 2.99
CA GLU A 503 -1.54 2.35 4.08
C GLU A 503 -2.18 2.32 5.48
N GLY A 504 -3.49 2.58 5.60
CA GLY A 504 -4.20 2.69 6.88
C GLY A 504 -4.44 4.14 7.34
N LEU A 505 -5.35 4.82 6.63
CA LEU A 505 -6.13 6.05 6.89
C LEU A 505 -5.97 6.87 8.20
N PHE A 506 -5.96 8.21 8.01
CA PHE A 506 -6.30 9.35 8.90
C PHE A 506 -5.18 10.34 9.29
N HIS A 507 -3.90 9.98 9.19
CA HIS A 507 -2.78 10.91 9.38
C HIS A 507 -2.56 11.84 8.16
N SER A 508 -2.98 11.43 6.97
CA SER A 508 -2.68 12.11 5.71
C SER A 508 -3.50 13.40 5.49
N PHE A 509 -4.76 13.45 5.97
CA PHE A 509 -5.65 14.61 5.80
C PHE A 509 -5.15 15.89 6.50
N PHE A 510 -4.50 15.76 7.66
CA PHE A 510 -3.86 16.92 8.31
C PHE A 510 -2.46 17.21 7.78
N LYS A 511 -1.82 16.22 7.15
CA LYS A 511 -0.53 16.39 6.47
C LYS A 511 -0.68 17.18 5.16
N SER A 512 -1.82 17.07 4.46
CA SER A 512 -2.13 17.88 3.27
C SER A 512 -2.42 19.36 3.58
N LEU A 513 -2.62 19.71 4.86
CA LEU A 513 -2.82 21.09 5.32
C LEU A 513 -1.53 21.72 5.87
N VAL A 514 -0.40 21.02 5.84
CA VAL A 514 0.90 21.55 6.27
C VAL A 514 1.29 22.74 5.37
N GLN A 515 1.77 23.82 5.98
CA GLN A 515 2.05 25.16 5.43
C GLN A 515 0.84 26.06 5.16
N LYS A 516 -0.34 25.71 5.67
CA LYS A 516 -1.55 26.55 5.52
C LYS A 516 -1.98 27.20 6.84
N ASP A 517 -2.66 28.33 6.75
CA ASP A 517 -3.17 29.03 7.93
C ASP A 517 -4.44 28.38 8.45
N VAL A 518 -4.44 28.02 9.73
CA VAL A 518 -5.55 27.37 10.41
C VAL A 518 -5.83 28.07 11.73
N VAL A 519 -7.10 28.11 12.12
CA VAL A 519 -7.52 28.65 13.41
C VAL A 519 -7.89 27.48 14.32
N VAL A 520 -7.17 27.33 15.43
CA VAL A 520 -7.37 26.26 16.40
C VAL A 520 -8.06 26.83 17.63
N GLU A 521 -9.27 26.37 17.90
CA GLU A 521 -10.05 26.69 19.09
C GLU A 521 -9.84 25.61 20.15
N LEU A 522 -9.40 25.99 21.33
CA LEU A 522 -9.17 25.10 22.46
C LEU A 522 -10.44 24.96 23.33
N LYS A 523 -10.47 23.92 24.19
CA LYS A 523 -11.60 23.64 25.10
C LYS A 523 -11.86 24.72 26.15
N ASN A 524 -10.94 25.65 26.34
CA ASN A 524 -11.08 26.82 27.21
C ASN A 524 -11.49 28.08 26.43
N ASP A 525 -12.00 27.90 25.20
CA ASP A 525 -12.45 28.97 24.29
C ASP A 525 -11.32 29.90 23.82
N LEU A 526 -10.06 29.46 23.92
CA LEU A 526 -8.91 30.18 23.37
C LEU A 526 -8.76 29.87 21.88
N CYS A 527 -8.82 30.89 21.03
CA CYS A 527 -8.61 30.79 19.58
C CYS A 527 -7.19 31.21 19.21
N ILE A 528 -6.47 30.32 18.52
CA ILE A 528 -5.08 30.50 18.09
C ILE A 528 -5.04 30.34 16.58
N CYS A 529 -4.71 31.42 15.87
CA CYS A 529 -4.48 31.41 14.43
C CYS A 529 -2.99 31.24 14.13
N GLY A 530 -2.62 30.43 13.14
CA GLY A 530 -1.23 30.36 12.68
C GLY A 530 -1.05 29.35 11.55
N THR A 531 0.17 29.30 11.01
CA THR A 531 0.52 28.40 9.92
C THR A 531 0.83 27.00 10.44
N LEU A 532 0.19 25.99 9.85
CA LEU A 532 0.31 24.59 10.26
C LEU A 532 1.66 24.01 9.85
N HIS A 533 2.60 23.87 10.78
CA HIS A 533 3.95 23.39 10.48
C HIS A 533 4.05 21.86 10.46
N SER A 534 3.34 21.20 11.37
CA SER A 534 3.27 19.72 11.41
C SER A 534 2.10 19.27 12.24
N VAL A 535 1.45 18.18 11.82
CA VAL A 535 0.48 17.45 12.63
C VAL A 535 0.95 16.03 12.79
N ASP A 536 0.96 15.54 14.02
CA ASP A 536 1.30 14.15 14.30
C ASP A 536 0.06 13.24 14.33
N GLN A 537 0.29 11.93 14.40
CA GLN A 537 -0.73 10.88 14.50
C GLN A 537 -1.63 10.95 15.76
N TYR A 538 -1.39 11.92 16.66
CA TYR A 538 -2.20 12.19 17.86
C TYR A 538 -2.96 13.52 17.76
N LEU A 539 -2.95 14.15 16.57
CA LEU A 539 -3.47 15.49 16.32
C LEU A 539 -2.81 16.56 17.19
N ASN A 540 -1.56 16.34 17.60
CA ASN A 540 -0.77 17.43 18.16
C ASN A 540 -0.33 18.32 17.01
N ILE A 541 -0.65 19.60 17.14
CA ILE A 541 -0.52 20.60 16.10
C ILE A 541 0.64 21.50 16.49
N LYS A 542 1.65 21.57 15.61
CA LYS A 542 2.67 22.60 15.70
C LYS A 542 2.28 23.74 14.79
N LEU A 543 2.01 24.90 15.36
CA LEU A 543 1.75 26.14 14.62
C LEU A 543 2.99 27.03 14.68
N THR A 544 3.27 27.70 13.56
CA THR A 544 4.26 28.77 13.42
C THR A 544 3.55 30.07 13.05
N ASP A 545 4.15 31.22 13.32
CA ASP A 545 3.60 32.56 13.01
C ASP A 545 2.20 32.80 13.60
N ILE A 546 2.11 32.66 14.92
CA ILE A 546 0.85 32.62 15.64
C ILE A 546 0.32 34.02 15.99
N SER A 547 -1.01 34.18 15.88
CA SER A 547 -1.77 35.31 16.41
C SER A 547 -2.98 34.83 17.23
N VAL A 548 -3.34 35.58 18.27
CA VAL A 548 -4.49 35.30 19.14
C VAL A 548 -5.60 36.28 18.81
N THR A 549 -6.82 35.79 18.61
CA THR A 549 -7.97 36.60 18.20
C THR A 549 -8.47 37.54 19.33
N ASP A 550 -8.28 37.14 20.60
CA ASP A 550 -8.70 37.90 21.80
C ASP A 550 -7.50 38.35 22.66
N PRO A 551 -6.78 39.42 22.28
CA PRO A 551 -5.57 39.86 22.98
C PRO A 551 -5.82 40.43 24.38
N GLU A 552 -7.02 40.96 24.66
CA GLU A 552 -7.37 41.57 25.97
C GLU A 552 -7.54 40.53 27.10
N LYS A 553 -7.95 39.30 26.75
CA LYS A 553 -8.27 38.23 27.71
C LYS A 553 -7.08 37.32 28.01
N TYR A 554 -6.09 37.25 27.09
CA TYR A 554 -4.90 36.40 27.22
C TYR A 554 -3.59 37.15 26.84
N PRO A 555 -3.21 38.22 27.56
CA PRO A 555 -2.06 39.07 27.20
C PRO A 555 -0.71 38.34 27.24
N HIS A 556 -0.61 37.23 27.96
CA HIS A 556 0.59 36.39 28.07
C HIS A 556 0.91 35.59 26.80
N MET A 557 -0.05 35.42 25.89
CA MET A 557 0.16 34.67 24.64
C MET A 557 0.74 35.52 23.50
N MET A 558 0.76 36.85 23.65
CA MET A 558 1.20 37.80 22.61
C MET A 558 2.70 37.74 22.28
N SER A 559 3.52 37.17 23.17
CA SER A 559 4.96 37.02 22.96
C SER A 559 5.35 35.71 22.25
N VAL A 560 4.38 34.80 22.04
CA VAL A 560 4.64 33.44 21.57
C VAL A 560 4.46 33.36 20.05
N LYS A 561 5.57 33.18 19.32
CA LYS A 561 5.56 33.05 17.86
C LYS A 561 5.28 31.63 17.35
N ASN A 562 5.60 30.62 18.16
CA ASN A 562 5.45 29.20 17.84
C ASN A 562 4.75 28.47 18.99
N CYS A 563 3.80 27.59 18.69
CA CYS A 563 3.04 26.85 19.69
C CYS A 563 2.95 25.39 19.29
N PHE A 564 3.03 24.53 20.31
CA PHE A 564 2.72 23.12 20.19
C PHE A 564 1.47 22.82 21.00
N ILE A 565 0.38 22.55 20.30
CA ILE A 565 -0.92 22.30 20.88
C ILE A 565 -1.13 20.79 20.93
N ARG A 566 -1.42 20.27 22.12
CA ARG A 566 -1.73 18.85 22.28
C ARG A 566 -3.16 18.58 21.81
N GLY A 567 -3.35 17.60 20.91
CA GLY A 567 -4.64 17.33 20.26
C GLY A 567 -5.80 17.04 21.22
N SER A 568 -5.51 16.59 22.44
CA SER A 568 -6.51 16.38 23.49
C SER A 568 -7.21 17.66 23.99
N VAL A 569 -6.61 18.83 23.74
CA VAL A 569 -7.06 20.14 24.27
C VAL A 569 -7.81 20.96 23.21
N VAL A 570 -7.76 20.52 21.95
CA VAL A 570 -8.46 21.15 20.82
C VAL A 570 -9.96 20.86 20.92
N ARG A 571 -10.78 21.90 20.73
CA ARG A 571 -12.24 21.86 20.67
C ARG A 571 -12.70 21.83 19.21
N TYR A 572 -12.25 22.79 18.42
CA TYR A 572 -12.54 22.90 16.99
C TYR A 572 -11.31 23.39 16.23
N ILE A 573 -11.22 23.05 14.95
CA ILE A 573 -10.25 23.62 14.02
C ILE A 573 -11.07 24.27 12.92
N GLN A 574 -11.02 25.59 12.87
CA GLN A 574 -11.59 26.38 11.81
C GLN A 574 -10.59 26.40 10.64
N LEU A 575 -11.07 25.89 9.52
CA LEU A 575 -10.33 25.79 8.27
C LEU A 575 -10.79 26.93 7.34
N PRO A 576 -9.91 27.45 6.46
CA PRO A 576 -10.30 28.46 5.48
C PRO A 576 -11.43 27.95 4.59
N ALA A 577 -12.50 28.75 4.46
CA ALA A 577 -13.71 28.37 3.72
C ALA A 577 -13.47 28.13 2.23
N ASP A 578 -12.41 28.73 1.66
CA ASP A 578 -12.01 28.55 0.26
C ASP A 578 -11.39 27.16 0.00
N GLU A 579 -10.99 26.45 1.06
CA GLU A 579 -10.34 25.14 0.98
C GLU A 579 -11.22 23.98 1.49
N VAL A 580 -12.41 24.31 1.99
CA VAL A 580 -13.36 23.35 2.54
C VAL A 580 -14.69 23.51 1.81
N ASP A 581 -15.06 22.51 1.01
CA ASP A 581 -16.30 22.54 0.26
C ASP A 581 -17.51 22.37 1.20
N THR A 582 -18.02 23.50 1.67
CA THR A 582 -19.10 23.61 2.64
C THR A 582 -20.41 23.00 2.12
N GLN A 583 -20.63 22.96 0.80
CA GLN A 583 -21.82 22.33 0.21
C GLN A 583 -21.78 20.82 0.36
N LEU A 584 -20.61 20.23 0.14
CA LEU A 584 -20.38 18.79 0.23
C LEU A 584 -20.48 18.30 1.69
N LEU A 585 -20.01 19.11 2.64
CA LEU A 585 -20.16 18.87 4.08
C LEU A 585 -21.61 19.04 4.57
N GLN A 586 -22.34 20.05 4.06
CA GLN A 586 -23.75 20.24 4.41
C GLN A 586 -24.66 19.13 3.85
N ASP A 587 -24.39 18.65 2.64
CA ASP A 587 -25.13 17.53 2.05
C ASP A 587 -24.81 16.20 2.74
N ALA A 588 -23.56 15.99 3.16
CA ALA A 588 -23.17 14.84 3.98
C ALA A 588 -23.86 14.87 5.35
N ALA A 589 -23.86 16.02 6.04
CA ALA A 589 -24.51 16.18 7.34
C ALA A 589 -26.05 16.09 7.26
N ARG A 590 -26.67 16.57 6.16
CA ARG A 590 -28.11 16.39 5.92
C ARG A 590 -28.49 14.94 5.70
N LYS A 591 -27.69 14.18 4.93
CA LYS A 591 -27.90 12.74 4.74
C LYS A 591 -27.74 11.98 6.07
N GLU A 592 -26.75 12.33 6.87
CA GLU A 592 -26.56 11.73 8.20
C GLU A 592 -27.72 12.05 9.17
N ALA A 593 -28.21 13.30 9.19
CA ALA A 593 -29.35 13.70 10.00
C ALA A 593 -30.68 13.05 9.58
N GLN A 594 -30.86 12.76 8.28
CA GLN A 594 -32.02 12.01 7.77
C GLN A 594 -31.96 10.53 8.17
N HIS A 595 -30.77 9.93 8.25
CA HIS A 595 -30.58 8.58 8.76
C HIS A 595 -30.87 8.46 10.27
N VAL A 596 -30.56 9.48 11.06
CA VAL A 596 -30.87 9.48 12.51
C VAL A 596 -32.37 9.63 12.79
N LYS A 597 -33.13 10.35 11.94
CA LYS A 597 -34.60 10.44 12.07
C LYS A 597 -35.35 9.20 11.57
N ALA A 598 -34.78 8.43 10.65
CA ALA A 598 -35.38 7.19 10.15
C ALA A 598 -35.15 5.98 11.08
N GLY A 599 -34.18 6.04 11.99
CA GLY A 599 -33.88 4.98 12.98
C GLY A 599 -34.58 5.15 14.33
N GLY A 600 -35.49 6.13 14.46
CA GLY A 600 -36.25 6.39 15.68
C GLY A 600 -37.75 6.36 15.42
N ASN A 601 -38.28 5.17 15.13
CA ASN A 601 -39.69 4.80 15.32
C ASN A 601 -39.78 3.31 15.58
#